data_AF-F0WXW5-F1
#
_entry.id   AF-F0WXW5-F1
#
_cell.length_a   1.000
_cell.length_b   1.000
_cell.length_c   1.000
_cell.angle_alpha   90.00
_cell.angle_beta   90.00
_cell.angle_gamma   90.00
#
_symmetry.space_group_name_H-M   'P 1'
#
loop_
_entity.id
_entity.type
_entity.pdbx_description
1 polymer ?
#
loop_
_entity_poly.entity_id
_entity_poly.type
_entity_poly.pdbx_seq_one_letter_code
_entity_poly.pdbx_strand_id
1 'polypeptide(L)'
;MQPDELDKIIYLVQLILNQSPSNSLDDECPFKAMTGLPPNRPRHRILDLQLDQIHKTQEILEALSERVLVSSNKAREKNRVGVANKRTTKPVQFDVGDFVLYADVWAETHNKLKTKWNGPAQVVRAISEWVSEIRNVVT
;
A
#
# COMPACT_ATOMS: atom_id res chain seq x y z
N MET A 1 -2.63 -13.72 -20.12
CA MET A 1 -3.71 -12.73 -20.02
C MET A 1 -3.32 -11.59 -20.95
N GLN A 2 -4.09 -11.38 -22.01
CA GLN A 2 -3.86 -10.25 -22.91
C GLN A 2 -4.19 -8.94 -22.16
N PRO A 3 -3.51 -7.80 -22.42
CA PRO A 3 -3.77 -6.54 -21.72
C PRO A 3 -5.26 -6.14 -21.73
N ASP A 4 -5.93 -6.42 -22.84
CA ASP A 4 -7.34 -6.09 -23.10
C ASP A 4 -8.34 -6.86 -22.23
N GLU A 5 -7.91 -7.95 -21.58
CA GLU A 5 -8.72 -8.74 -20.65
C GLU A 5 -8.73 -8.13 -19.24
N LEU A 6 -7.68 -7.37 -18.87
CA LEU A 6 -7.57 -6.73 -17.56
C LEU A 6 -8.61 -5.60 -17.41
N ASP A 7 -8.80 -4.82 -18.46
CA ASP A 7 -9.78 -3.73 -18.51
C ASP A 7 -11.22 -4.23 -18.36
N LYS A 8 -11.50 -5.48 -18.78
CA LYS A 8 -12.83 -6.09 -18.63
C LYS A 8 -13.10 -6.56 -17.20
N ILE A 9 -12.05 -6.90 -16.45
CA ILE A 9 -12.15 -7.52 -15.12
C ILE A 9 -11.91 -6.49 -14.00
N ILE A 10 -11.35 -5.31 -14.30
CA ILE A 10 -11.02 -4.28 -13.31
C ILE A 10 -12.22 -3.84 -12.46
N TYR A 11 -13.39 -3.65 -13.09
CA TYR A 11 -14.61 -3.26 -12.38
C TYR A 11 -15.12 -4.37 -11.45
N LEU A 12 -14.99 -5.63 -11.88
CA LEU A 12 -15.35 -6.78 -11.07
C LEU A 12 -14.40 -6.92 -9.87
N VAL A 13 -13.09 -6.77 -10.09
CA VAL A 13 -12.08 -6.81 -9.03
C VAL A 13 -12.30 -5.67 -8.03
N GLN A 14 -12.55 -4.45 -8.50
CA GLN A 14 -12.84 -3.31 -7.63
C GLN A 14 -14.10 -3.55 -6.80
N LEU A 15 -15.16 -4.11 -7.40
CA LEU A 15 -16.39 -4.47 -6.69
C LEU A 15 -16.13 -5.50 -5.58
N ILE A 16 -15.40 -6.58 -5.91
CA ILE A 16 -15.08 -7.65 -4.96
C ILE A 16 -14.24 -7.11 -3.80
N LEU A 17 -13.20 -6.34 -4.08
CA LEU A 17 -12.32 -5.78 -3.04
C LEU A 17 -13.07 -4.82 -2.11
N ASN A 18 -13.96 -3.98 -2.66
CA ASN A 18 -14.72 -3.03 -1.85
C ASN A 18 -15.77 -3.70 -0.96
N GLN A 19 -16.28 -4.87 -1.35
CA GLN A 19 -17.30 -5.61 -0.59
C GLN A 19 -16.73 -6.70 0.33
N SER A 20 -15.43 -7.00 0.22
CA SER A 20 -14.76 -8.02 1.02
C SER A 20 -14.36 -7.49 2.39
N PRO A 21 -14.47 -8.30 3.47
CA PRO A 21 -14.03 -7.92 4.80
C PRO A 21 -12.50 -7.73 4.84
N SER A 22 -12.04 -6.80 5.68
CA SER A 22 -10.62 -6.54 5.88
C SER A 22 -10.27 -6.53 7.36
N ASN A 23 -9.26 -7.31 7.74
CA ASN A 23 -8.77 -7.37 9.13
C ASN A 23 -8.27 -6.01 9.66
N SER A 24 -7.92 -5.07 8.77
CA SER A 24 -7.52 -3.71 9.17
C SER A 24 -8.70 -2.80 9.53
N LEU A 25 -9.92 -3.24 9.23
CA LEU A 25 -11.17 -2.51 9.46
C LEU A 25 -12.07 -3.30 10.41
N ASP A 26 -11.52 -4.01 11.39
CA ASP A 26 -12.27 -4.88 12.31
C ASP A 26 -13.17 -5.89 11.58
N ASP A 27 -12.63 -6.52 10.53
CA ASP A 27 -13.33 -7.46 9.64
C ASP A 27 -14.54 -6.85 8.90
N GLU A 28 -14.66 -5.52 8.86
CA GLU A 28 -15.62 -4.82 8.03
C GLU A 28 -15.09 -4.61 6.61
N CYS A 29 -16.01 -4.51 5.66
CA CYS A 29 -15.66 -4.19 4.27
C CYS A 29 -15.51 -2.68 4.04
N PRO A 30 -14.64 -2.25 3.12
CA PRO A 30 -14.48 -0.83 2.77
C PRO A 30 -15.80 -0.13 2.40
N PHE A 31 -16.70 -0.82 1.67
CA PHE A 31 -18.01 -0.28 1.31
C PHE A 31 -18.85 0.09 2.53
N LYS A 32 -18.87 -0.76 3.56
CA LYS A 32 -19.61 -0.51 4.80
C LYS A 32 -18.93 0.57 5.65
N ALA A 33 -17.61 0.60 5.69
CA ALA A 33 -16.88 1.67 6.36
C ALA A 33 -17.17 3.05 5.75
N MET A 34 -17.30 3.13 4.41
CA MET A 34 -17.58 4.39 3.71
C MET A 34 -19.06 4.81 3.75
N THR A 35 -19.98 3.85 3.59
CA THR A 35 -21.41 4.16 3.38
C THR A 35 -22.29 3.90 4.59
N GLY A 36 -21.79 3.16 5.59
CA GLY A 36 -22.58 2.67 6.73
C GLY A 36 -23.60 1.57 6.37
N LEU A 37 -23.72 1.21 5.10
CA LEU A 37 -24.68 0.22 4.63
C LEU A 37 -24.10 -1.20 4.68
N PRO A 38 -24.95 -2.24 4.84
CA PRO A 38 -24.47 -3.61 4.79
C PRO A 38 -23.88 -3.95 3.41
N PRO A 39 -22.80 -4.74 3.33
CA PRO A 39 -22.23 -5.14 2.05
C PRO A 39 -23.25 -5.91 1.23
N ASN A 40 -23.36 -5.56 -0.05
CA ASN A 40 -24.14 -6.29 -1.01
C ASN A 40 -23.39 -7.57 -1.41
N ARG A 41 -23.37 -8.57 -0.53
CA ARG A 41 -22.79 -9.88 -0.84
C ARG A 41 -23.71 -10.53 -1.86
N PRO A 42 -23.25 -10.88 -3.08
CA PRO A 42 -24.06 -11.62 -4.03
C PRO A 42 -24.28 -13.04 -3.50
N ARG A 43 -25.21 -13.18 -2.56
CA ARG A 43 -25.77 -14.46 -2.13
C ARG A 43 -27.05 -14.61 -2.96
N HIS A 44 -26.98 -15.42 -4.03
CA HIS A 44 -28.13 -15.91 -4.82
C HIS A 44 -28.70 -15.02 -5.96
N ARG A 45 -27.88 -14.43 -6.84
CA ARG A 45 -28.40 -13.88 -8.11
C ARG A 45 -27.60 -14.21 -9.37
N ILE A 46 -26.63 -15.10 -9.26
CA ILE A 46 -25.78 -15.58 -10.37
C ILE A 46 -26.07 -17.07 -10.63
N LEU A 47 -27.33 -17.50 -10.54
CA LEU A 47 -27.68 -18.92 -10.73
C LEU A 47 -28.12 -19.26 -12.16
N ASP A 48 -28.16 -18.30 -13.09
CA ASP A 48 -28.63 -18.55 -14.46
C ASP A 48 -27.58 -18.30 -15.56
N LEU A 49 -26.33 -17.94 -15.21
CA LEU A 49 -25.27 -17.77 -16.20
C LEU A 49 -24.30 -18.95 -16.15
N GLN A 50 -24.40 -19.83 -17.15
CA GLN A 50 -23.49 -20.93 -17.48
C GLN A 50 -22.48 -21.31 -16.37
N LEU A 51 -22.91 -22.20 -15.48
CA LEU A 51 -22.16 -22.78 -14.37
C LEU A 51 -20.70 -23.13 -14.72
N ASP A 52 -20.45 -23.63 -15.92
CA ASP A 52 -19.09 -24.02 -16.37
C ASP A 52 -18.12 -22.85 -16.50
N GLN A 53 -18.59 -21.68 -16.94
CA GLN A 53 -17.73 -20.48 -17.05
C GLN A 53 -17.49 -19.89 -15.66
N ILE A 54 -18.50 -19.93 -14.78
CA ILE A 54 -18.35 -19.50 -13.39
C ILE A 54 -17.32 -20.38 -12.68
N HIS A 55 -17.43 -21.71 -12.76
CA HIS A 55 -16.48 -22.62 -12.12
C HIS A 55 -15.05 -22.37 -12.62
N LYS A 56 -14.85 -22.19 -13.94
CA LYS A 56 -13.54 -21.84 -14.49
C LYS A 56 -13.02 -20.50 -13.97
N THR A 57 -13.87 -19.48 -13.91
CA THR A 57 -13.45 -18.17 -13.38
C THR A 57 -13.18 -18.21 -11.87
N GLN A 58 -13.91 -19.02 -11.11
CA GLN A 58 -13.68 -19.24 -9.68
C GLN A 58 -12.35 -19.95 -9.44
N GLU A 59 -12.06 -21.03 -10.16
CA GLU A 59 -10.78 -21.74 -10.07
C GLU A 59 -9.59 -20.82 -10.38
N ILE A 60 -9.71 -20.01 -11.44
CA ILE A 60 -8.68 -19.04 -11.82
C ILE A 60 -8.51 -17.96 -10.74
N LEU A 61 -9.61 -17.45 -10.20
CA LEU A 61 -9.58 -16.41 -9.17
C LEU A 61 -9.01 -16.94 -7.85
N GLU A 62 -9.38 -18.15 -7.45
CA GLU A 62 -8.85 -18.82 -6.26
C GLU A 62 -7.34 -19.03 -6.39
N ALA A 63 -6.88 -19.59 -7.52
CA ALA A 63 -5.45 -19.77 -7.80
C ALA A 63 -4.67 -18.44 -7.84
N LEU A 64 -5.28 -17.37 -8.34
CA LEU A 64 -4.70 -16.03 -8.33
C LEU A 64 -4.63 -15.48 -6.90
N SER A 65 -5.72 -15.60 -6.14
CA SER A 65 -5.82 -15.11 -4.76
C SER A 65 -4.80 -15.81 -3.86
N GLU A 66 -4.63 -17.13 -4.00
CA GLU A 66 -3.64 -17.92 -3.27
C GLU A 66 -2.23 -17.44 -3.58
N ARG A 67 -1.91 -17.23 -4.87
CA ARG A 67 -0.60 -16.72 -5.29
C ARG A 67 -0.32 -15.31 -4.75
N VAL A 68 -1.33 -14.44 -4.75
CA VAL A 68 -1.23 -13.08 -4.20
C VAL A 68 -1.05 -13.13 -2.69
N LEU A 69 -1.77 -14.00 -1.98
CA LEU A 69 -1.62 -14.19 -0.54
C LEU A 69 -0.23 -14.71 -0.19
N VAL A 70 0.26 -15.74 -0.89
CA VAL A 70 1.62 -16.29 -0.66
C VAL A 70 2.69 -15.24 -0.94
N SER A 71 2.61 -14.54 -2.06
CA SER A 71 3.59 -13.51 -2.43
C SER A 71 3.55 -12.28 -1.51
N SER A 72 2.36 -11.81 -1.15
CA SER A 72 2.19 -10.69 -0.23
C SER A 72 2.63 -11.05 1.19
N ASN A 73 2.30 -12.25 1.69
CA ASN A 73 2.76 -12.73 2.98
C ASN A 73 4.28 -12.90 2.99
N LYS A 74 4.88 -13.44 1.92
CA LYS A 74 6.34 -13.54 1.79
C LYS A 74 7.01 -12.16 1.75
N ALA A 75 6.41 -11.18 1.10
CA ALA A 75 6.91 -9.80 1.09
C ALA A 75 6.76 -9.13 2.46
N ARG A 76 5.61 -9.28 3.12
CA ARG A 76 5.35 -8.80 4.48
C ARG A 76 6.31 -9.43 5.48
N GLU A 77 6.54 -10.73 5.40
CA GLU A 77 7.46 -11.44 6.28
C GLU A 77 8.90 -10.99 6.08
N LYS A 78 9.35 -10.86 4.82
CA LYS A 78 10.66 -10.26 4.52
C LYS A 78 10.79 -8.84 5.07
N ASN A 79 9.73 -8.03 4.97
CA ASN A 79 9.73 -6.68 5.54
C ASN A 79 9.75 -6.71 7.07
N ARG A 80 9.00 -7.59 7.73
CA ARG A 80 9.00 -7.75 9.20
C ARG A 80 10.36 -8.22 9.71
N VAL A 81 10.95 -9.25 9.09
CA VAL A 81 12.30 -9.73 9.41
C VAL A 81 13.34 -8.66 9.12
N GLY A 82 13.20 -7.92 8.01
CA GLY A 82 14.07 -6.80 7.67
C GLY A 82 13.97 -5.64 8.68
N VAL A 83 12.79 -5.38 9.23
CA VAL A 83 12.57 -4.37 10.28
C VAL A 83 13.10 -4.87 11.63
N ALA A 84 12.89 -6.13 11.99
CA ALA A 84 13.37 -6.73 13.23
C ALA A 84 14.91 -6.85 13.28
N ASN A 85 15.55 -7.12 12.13
CA ASN A 85 17.01 -7.21 12.02
C ASN A 85 17.71 -5.86 11.89
N LYS A 86 16.97 -4.76 11.64
CA LYS A 86 17.54 -3.43 11.81
C LYS A 86 17.76 -3.21 13.29
N ARG A 87 19.03 -3.17 13.72
CA ARG A 87 19.42 -2.63 15.02
C ARG A 87 18.60 -1.37 15.21
N THR A 88 17.77 -1.34 16.26
CA THR A 88 16.86 -0.24 16.58
C THR A 88 17.65 1.06 16.65
N THR A 89 17.84 1.74 15.53
CA THR A 89 18.19 3.14 15.50
C THR A 89 17.04 3.78 16.23
N LYS A 90 17.28 4.23 17.45
CA LYS A 90 16.30 4.99 18.21
C LYS A 90 15.80 6.08 17.26
N PRO A 91 14.48 6.22 17.04
CA PRO A 91 14.00 7.32 16.25
C PRO A 91 14.53 8.59 16.90
N VAL A 92 15.34 9.34 16.15
CA VAL A 92 15.83 10.63 16.60
C VAL A 92 14.68 11.59 16.37
N GLN A 93 14.09 12.07 17.45
CA GLN A 93 13.19 13.21 17.40
C GLN A 93 14.05 14.46 17.23
N PHE A 94 13.65 15.33 16.30
CA PHE A 94 14.35 16.58 16.02
C PHE A 94 13.63 17.73 16.70
N ASP A 95 14.39 18.59 17.38
CA ASP A 95 13.88 19.79 18.00
C ASP A 95 14.12 21.01 17.11
N VAL A 96 13.32 22.06 17.34
CA VAL A 96 13.49 23.33 16.64
C VAL A 96 14.88 23.90 16.97
N GLY A 97 15.66 24.17 15.93
CA GLY A 97 17.04 24.64 16.04
C GLY A 97 18.10 23.60 15.69
N ASP A 98 17.73 22.31 15.63
CA ASP A 98 18.65 21.24 15.24
C ASP A 98 19.11 21.37 13.80
N PHE A 99 20.35 20.94 13.53
CA PHE A 99 20.90 20.86 12.18
C PHE A 99 20.83 19.43 11.65
N VAL A 100 20.22 19.27 10.47
CA VAL A 100 19.95 17.99 9.83
C VAL A 100 20.43 17.98 8.38
N LEU A 101 20.69 16.78 7.86
CA LEU A 101 20.86 16.54 6.43
C LEU A 101 19.53 16.05 5.85
N TYR A 102 19.18 16.53 4.66
CA TYR A 102 17.98 16.08 3.96
C TYR A 102 18.33 15.44 2.62
N ALA A 103 17.57 14.42 2.26
CA ALA A 103 17.69 13.74 0.99
C ALA A 103 16.68 14.34 0.03
N ASP A 104 17.16 14.86 -1.11
CA ASP A 104 16.28 15.28 -2.20
C ASP A 104 16.29 14.22 -3.30
N VAL A 105 15.11 13.83 -3.77
CA VAL A 105 14.94 12.82 -4.82
C VAL A 105 14.65 13.55 -6.11
N TRP A 106 15.71 13.88 -6.84
CA TRP A 106 15.60 14.46 -8.17
C TRP A 106 15.05 13.40 -9.12
N ALA A 107 13.73 13.44 -9.35
CA ALA A 107 12.99 12.48 -10.15
C ALA A 107 13.54 12.34 -11.60
N GLU A 108 14.27 13.35 -12.08
CA GLU A 108 14.73 13.46 -13.47
C GLU A 108 16.11 12.83 -13.75
N THR A 109 16.85 12.34 -12.74
CA THR A 109 18.18 11.78 -13.00
C THR A 109 18.14 10.26 -13.26
N HIS A 110 18.56 9.83 -14.44
CA HIS A 110 18.70 8.41 -14.82
C HIS A 110 19.85 7.66 -14.10
N ASN A 111 20.51 8.29 -13.11
CA ASN A 111 21.64 7.68 -12.41
C ASN A 111 21.19 6.69 -11.34
N LYS A 112 21.97 5.62 -11.16
CA LYS A 112 21.71 4.54 -10.19
C LYS A 112 21.74 5.02 -8.72
N LEU A 113 22.41 6.15 -8.45
CA LEU A 113 22.46 6.82 -7.14
C LEU A 113 21.55 8.06 -7.17
N LYS A 114 20.25 7.87 -6.94
CA LYS A 114 19.22 8.92 -7.05
C LYS A 114 19.08 9.82 -5.82
N THR A 115 19.79 9.50 -4.74
CA THR A 115 19.66 10.23 -3.47
C THR A 115 20.94 10.97 -3.17
N LYS A 116 20.85 12.30 -3.17
CA LYS A 116 21.92 13.18 -2.70
C LYS A 116 21.52 13.73 -1.33
N TRP A 117 22.42 13.60 -0.35
CA TRP A 117 22.28 14.29 0.92
C TRP A 117 22.72 15.74 0.75
N ASN A 118 21.83 16.66 1.11
CA ASN A 118 22.02 18.11 1.04
C ASN A 118 21.99 18.72 2.45
N GLY A 119 22.54 19.92 2.57
CA GLY A 119 22.60 20.65 3.84
C GLY A 119 23.92 20.45 4.59
N PRO A 120 24.13 21.24 5.66
CA PRO A 120 23.23 21.32 6.80
C PRO A 120 22.00 22.20 6.57
N ALA A 121 20.84 21.75 7.05
CA ALA A 121 19.60 22.52 7.12
C ALA A 121 19.16 22.61 8.58
N GLN A 122 18.57 23.73 8.97
CA GLN A 122 18.07 23.92 10.33
C GLN A 122 16.59 23.56 10.41
N VAL A 123 16.19 22.81 11.44
CA VAL A 123 14.77 22.56 11.75
C VAL A 123 14.14 23.85 12.26
N VAL A 124 13.19 24.40 11.52
CA VAL A 124 12.48 25.64 11.86
C VAL A 124 11.19 25.35 12.61
N ARG A 125 10.55 24.21 12.32
CA ARG A 125 9.29 23.82 12.94
C ARG A 125 9.10 22.31 12.92
N ALA A 126 8.68 21.73 14.05
CA ALA A 126 8.20 20.35 14.12
C ALA A 126 6.68 20.32 13.88
N ILE A 127 6.22 19.67 12.81
CA ILE A 127 4.79 19.54 12.46
C ILE A 127 4.20 18.29 13.13
N SER A 128 4.95 17.19 13.12
CA SER A 128 4.64 15.96 13.85
C SER A 128 5.95 15.29 14.27
N GLU A 129 5.86 14.19 15.03
CA GLU A 129 7.01 13.37 15.42
C GLU A 129 7.89 12.95 14.21
N TRP A 130 7.30 12.84 13.02
CA TRP A 130 7.96 12.34 11.81
C TRP A 130 8.08 13.38 10.69
N VAL A 131 7.47 14.57 10.86
CA VAL A 131 7.41 15.60 9.83
C VAL A 131 7.92 16.91 10.42
N SER A 132 9.01 17.41 9.86
CA SER A 132 9.63 18.68 10.26
C SER A 132 9.83 19.58 9.05
N GLU A 133 9.66 20.87 9.26
CA GLU A 133 9.99 21.91 8.31
C GLU A 133 11.44 22.35 8.53
N ILE A 134 12.21 22.32 7.46
CA ILE A 134 13.64 22.64 7.48
C ILE A 134 13.91 23.86 6.61
N ARG A 135 14.90 24.67 6.99
CA ARG A 135 15.44 25.77 6.20
C ARG A 135 16.89 25.47 5.87
N ASN A 136 17.21 25.45 4.58
CA ASN A 136 18.60 25.36 4.15
C ASN A 136 19.32 26.65 4.58
N VAL A 137 20.46 26.51 5.25
CA VAL A 137 21.25 27.65 5.73
C VAL A 137 22.31 28.10 4.73
N VAL A 138 22.58 27.31 3.69
CA VAL A 138 23.62 27.58 2.69
C VAL A 138 23.05 28.08 1.35
N THR A 139 21.77 27.82 1.08
CA THR A 139 21.04 28.26 -0.12
C THR A 139 19.92 29.19 0.29
#